data_AF-A0A3M7P018-F1
#
_entry.id   AF-A0A3M7P018-F1
#
_cell.length_a   1.000
_cell.length_b   1.000
_cell.length_c   1.000
_cell.angle_alpha   90.00
_cell.angle_beta   90.00
_cell.angle_gamma   90.00
#
_symmetry.space_group_name_H-M   'P 1'
#
loop_
_entity.id
_entity.type
_entity.pdbx_description
1 polymer ?
#
loop_
_entity_poly.entity_id
_entity_poly.type
_entity_poly.pdbx_seq_one_letter_code
_entity_poly.pdbx_strand_id
1 'polypeptide(L)'
;MVAASHSIKADANRQFGNSDYEAAISTYDRAAAELPSYLDYELAVLQSNIAACHVKLGQWKEAELNVSDARKAEIKRIRTKLWLRRARARSSMEPASWANLGGALEDYQLLASPEYFSTLPASDQKTVGQALVTLPPRVNEAKDREVGEMMGKLKELGNGILRPFGLSTDMFKMTQGADGGWSMSIDQTTGKDK
;
A
#
# COMPACT_ATOMS: atom_id res chain seq x y z
N MET A 1 -17.50 -16.74 -27.86
CA MET A 1 -17.86 -15.52 -27.11
C MET A 1 -16.60 -14.74 -26.70
N VAL A 2 -15.81 -15.19 -25.71
CA VAL A 2 -14.62 -14.43 -25.25
C VAL A 2 -13.57 -14.21 -26.35
N ALA A 3 -13.19 -15.26 -27.09
CA ALA A 3 -12.24 -15.14 -28.20
C ALA A 3 -12.73 -14.19 -29.31
N ALA A 4 -14.05 -14.16 -29.56
CA ALA A 4 -14.65 -13.28 -30.55
C ALA A 4 -14.56 -11.81 -30.10
N SER A 5 -14.95 -11.51 -28.86
CA SER A 5 -14.79 -10.18 -28.26
C SER A 5 -13.32 -9.70 -28.31
N HIS A 6 -12.36 -10.58 -28.00
CA HIS A 6 -10.93 -10.24 -28.09
C HIS A 6 -10.47 -9.93 -29.51
N SER A 7 -10.95 -10.68 -30.51
CA SER A 7 -10.66 -10.39 -31.92
C SER A 7 -11.22 -9.04 -32.34
N ILE A 8 -12.48 -8.75 -32.00
CA ILE A 8 -13.13 -7.47 -32.33
C ILE A 8 -12.40 -6.31 -31.62
N LYS A 9 -11.99 -6.49 -30.36
CA LYS A 9 -11.16 -5.50 -29.64
C LYS A 9 -9.84 -5.23 -30.34
N ALA A 10 -9.20 -6.24 -30.93
CA ALA A 10 -7.95 -6.06 -31.66
C ALA A 10 -8.13 -5.21 -32.92
N ASP A 11 -9.26 -5.37 -33.63
CA ASP A 11 -9.62 -4.52 -34.77
C ASP A 11 -9.90 -3.07 -34.34
N ALA A 12 -10.65 -2.88 -33.25
CA ALA A 12 -10.91 -1.56 -32.67
C ALA A 12 -9.62 -0.84 -32.24
N ASN A 13 -8.68 -1.56 -31.62
CA ASN A 13 -7.36 -1.02 -31.29
C ASN A 13 -6.59 -0.56 -32.54
N ARG A 14 -6.76 -1.25 -33.67
CA ARG A 14 -6.12 -0.89 -34.95
C ARG A 14 -6.72 0.41 -35.50
N GLN A 15 -8.05 0.56 -35.46
CA GLN A 15 -8.76 1.78 -35.83
C GLN A 15 -8.34 2.97 -34.94
N PHE A 16 -8.28 2.75 -33.62
CA PHE A 16 -7.79 3.74 -32.67
C PHE A 16 -6.37 4.23 -33.01
N GLY A 17 -5.46 3.30 -33.33
CA GLY A 17 -4.09 3.62 -33.73
C GLY A 17 -4.01 4.45 -35.01
N ASN A 18 -4.97 4.30 -35.92
CA ASN A 18 -5.10 5.08 -37.15
C ASN A 18 -5.83 6.42 -36.94
N SER A 19 -6.14 6.79 -35.70
CA SER A 19 -6.94 7.97 -35.34
C SER A 19 -8.38 7.98 -35.84
N ASP A 20 -8.90 6.81 -36.23
CA ASP A 20 -10.30 6.63 -36.61
C ASP A 20 -11.15 6.30 -35.37
N TYR A 21 -11.37 7.33 -34.54
CA TYR A 21 -11.94 7.16 -33.19
C TYR A 21 -13.43 6.81 -33.21
N GLU A 22 -14.21 7.37 -34.15
CA GLU A 22 -15.65 7.06 -34.31
C GLU A 22 -15.86 5.59 -34.70
N ALA A 23 -15.07 5.08 -35.66
CA ALA A 23 -15.13 3.66 -36.02
C ALA A 23 -14.66 2.74 -34.87
N ALA A 24 -13.62 3.17 -34.13
CA ALA A 24 -13.11 2.45 -32.98
C ALA A 24 -14.19 2.29 -31.88
N ILE A 25 -14.95 3.35 -31.58
CA ILE A 25 -16.06 3.32 -30.61
C ILE A 25 -17.09 2.26 -30.99
N SER A 26 -17.62 2.32 -32.22
CA SER A 26 -18.60 1.35 -32.73
C SER A 26 -18.09 -0.10 -32.64
N THR A 27 -16.81 -0.31 -32.94
CA THR A 27 -16.20 -1.64 -32.87
C THR A 27 -15.97 -2.11 -31.44
N TYR A 28 -15.59 -1.23 -30.50
CA TYR A 28 -15.51 -1.57 -29.07
C TYR A 28 -16.89 -1.89 -28.48
N ASP A 29 -17.95 -1.17 -28.84
CA ASP A 29 -19.32 -1.46 -28.39
C ASP A 29 -19.76 -2.86 -28.84
N ARG A 30 -19.45 -3.23 -30.08
CA ARG A 30 -19.67 -4.60 -30.57
C ARG A 30 -18.88 -5.64 -29.77
N ALA A 31 -17.62 -5.34 -29.44
CA ALA A 31 -16.82 -6.23 -28.59
C ALA A 31 -17.44 -6.38 -27.19
N ALA A 32 -18.05 -5.34 -26.65
CA ALA A 32 -18.70 -5.34 -25.34
C ALA A 32 -20.00 -6.15 -25.35
N ALA A 33 -20.80 -6.06 -26.42
CA ALA A 33 -22.02 -6.85 -26.57
C ALA A 33 -21.78 -8.37 -26.64
N GLU A 34 -20.58 -8.79 -27.07
CA GLU A 34 -20.17 -10.20 -27.14
C GLU A 34 -19.65 -10.76 -25.81
N LEU A 35 -19.41 -9.90 -24.80
CA LEU A 35 -18.92 -10.33 -23.49
C LEU A 35 -20.06 -10.93 -22.64
N PRO A 36 -19.85 -12.10 -22.03
CA PRO A 36 -20.69 -12.56 -20.93
C PRO A 36 -20.75 -11.55 -19.79
N SER A 37 -21.91 -11.42 -19.16
CA SER A 37 -22.18 -10.41 -18.10
C SER A 37 -21.32 -10.55 -16.84
N TYR A 38 -20.63 -11.68 -16.64
CA TYR A 38 -19.74 -11.91 -15.50
C TYR A 38 -18.30 -11.43 -15.74
N LEU A 39 -17.95 -11.03 -16.97
CA LEU A 39 -16.61 -10.55 -17.33
C LEU A 39 -16.48 -9.03 -17.10
N ASP A 40 -16.62 -8.64 -15.84
CA ASP A 40 -16.56 -7.23 -15.39
C ASP A 40 -15.23 -6.55 -15.78
N TYR A 41 -14.12 -7.29 -15.75
CA TYR A 41 -12.79 -6.76 -16.04
C TYR A 41 -12.65 -6.41 -17.53
N GLU A 42 -13.01 -7.34 -18.40
CA GLU A 42 -12.95 -7.17 -19.85
C GLU A 42 -13.88 -6.05 -20.31
N LEU A 43 -15.08 -5.97 -19.73
CA LEU A 43 -16.03 -4.89 -20.00
C LEU A 43 -15.45 -3.53 -19.58
N ALA A 44 -14.85 -3.44 -18.39
CA ALA A 44 -14.22 -2.21 -17.91
C ALA A 44 -13.07 -1.75 -18.82
N VAL A 45 -12.28 -2.68 -19.36
CA VAL A 45 -11.21 -2.36 -20.34
C VAL A 45 -11.81 -1.78 -21.62
N LEU A 46 -12.89 -2.35 -22.14
CA LEU A 46 -13.54 -1.85 -23.35
C LEU A 46 -14.15 -0.45 -23.12
N GLN A 47 -14.87 -0.27 -22.01
CA GLN A 47 -15.43 1.03 -21.63
C GLN A 47 -14.34 2.10 -21.47
N SER A 48 -13.20 1.74 -20.85
CA SER A 48 -12.04 2.63 -20.76
C SER A 48 -11.48 3.05 -22.12
N ASN A 49 -11.46 2.14 -23.09
CA ASN A 49 -10.98 2.46 -24.44
C ASN A 49 -11.98 3.33 -25.22
N ILE A 50 -13.28 3.09 -25.08
CA ILE A 50 -14.33 3.96 -25.64
C ILE A 50 -14.20 5.37 -25.06
N ALA A 51 -14.05 5.50 -23.74
CA ALA A 51 -13.81 6.79 -23.10
C ALA A 51 -12.56 7.49 -23.64
N ALA A 52 -11.47 6.74 -23.87
CA ALA A 52 -10.27 7.28 -24.49
C ALA A 52 -10.51 7.82 -25.92
N CYS A 53 -11.38 7.17 -26.71
CA CYS A 53 -11.79 7.66 -28.03
C CYS A 53 -12.56 8.98 -27.90
N HIS A 54 -13.53 9.06 -26.99
CA HIS A 54 -14.29 10.28 -26.73
C HIS A 54 -13.39 11.44 -26.25
N VAL A 55 -12.40 11.18 -25.41
CA VAL A 55 -11.37 12.17 -25.02
C VAL A 55 -10.62 12.70 -26.24
N LYS A 56 -10.23 11.82 -27.18
CA LYS A 56 -9.53 12.23 -28.41
C LYS A 56 -10.40 13.06 -29.34
N LEU A 57 -11.71 12.84 -29.33
CA LEU A 57 -12.69 13.61 -30.09
C LEU A 57 -13.13 14.91 -29.39
N GLY A 58 -12.69 15.16 -28.16
CA GLY A 58 -13.15 16.30 -27.34
C GLY A 58 -14.58 16.16 -26.84
N GLN A 59 -15.14 14.96 -26.85
CA GLN A 59 -16.48 14.60 -26.38
C GLN A 59 -16.43 14.29 -24.88
N TRP A 60 -16.20 15.33 -24.07
CA TRP A 60 -15.90 15.18 -22.63
C TRP A 60 -17.02 14.52 -21.84
N LYS A 61 -18.28 14.77 -22.21
CA LYS A 61 -19.45 14.25 -21.51
C LYS A 61 -19.60 12.74 -21.74
N GLU A 62 -19.33 12.29 -22.95
CA GLU A 62 -19.37 10.89 -23.36
C GLU A 62 -18.15 10.11 -22.84
N ALA A 63 -17.02 10.79 -22.65
CA ALA A 63 -15.83 10.23 -22.03
C ALA A 63 -15.99 9.94 -20.52
N GLU A 64 -16.99 10.51 -19.85
CA GLU A 64 -17.20 10.32 -18.42
C GLU A 64 -17.69 8.89 -18.12
N LEU A 65 -16.83 8.08 -17.52
CA LEU A 65 -17.18 6.73 -17.10
C LEU A 65 -18.11 6.76 -15.88
N ASN A 66 -19.41 6.54 -16.14
CA ASN A 66 -20.43 6.43 -15.11
C ASN A 66 -20.44 5.03 -14.49
N VAL A 67 -19.68 4.84 -13.41
CA VAL A 67 -19.82 3.66 -12.55
C VAL A 67 -21.08 3.84 -11.69
N SER A 68 -22.02 2.89 -11.77
CA SER A 68 -23.26 2.96 -10.98
C SER A 68 -22.97 3.01 -9.48
N ASP A 69 -23.80 3.72 -8.72
CA ASP A 69 -23.63 3.81 -7.27
C ASP A 69 -23.74 2.44 -6.58
N ALA A 70 -24.53 1.53 -7.14
CA ALA A 70 -24.59 0.14 -6.71
C ALA A 70 -23.22 -0.56 -6.88
N ARG A 71 -22.54 -0.37 -8.02
CA ARG A 71 -21.22 -0.95 -8.26
C ARG A 71 -20.15 -0.32 -7.35
N LYS A 72 -20.19 1.00 -7.14
CA LYS A 72 -19.32 1.69 -6.18
C LYS A 72 -19.50 1.13 -4.78
N ALA A 73 -20.75 0.95 -4.33
CA ALA A 73 -21.07 0.38 -3.02
C ALA A 73 -20.56 -1.06 -2.87
N GLU A 74 -20.67 -1.89 -3.91
CA GLU A 74 -20.18 -3.26 -3.87
C GLU A 74 -18.64 -3.33 -3.80
N ILE A 75 -17.94 -2.55 -4.62
CA ILE A 75 -16.47 -2.41 -4.55
C ILE A 75 -16.05 -1.98 -3.13
N LYS A 76 -16.79 -1.04 -2.54
CA LYS A 76 -16.53 -0.54 -1.18
C LYS A 76 -16.70 -1.65 -0.14
N ARG A 77 -17.77 -2.45 -0.22
CA ARG A 77 -17.98 -3.60 0.68
C ARG A 77 -16.87 -4.64 0.55
N ILE A 78 -16.43 -4.94 -0.68
CA ILE A 78 -15.33 -5.89 -0.94
C ILE A 78 -14.03 -5.34 -0.34
N ARG A 79 -13.69 -4.08 -0.59
CA ARG A 79 -12.51 -3.41 0.00
C ARG A 79 -12.53 -3.46 1.53
N THR A 80 -13.66 -3.15 2.14
CA THR A 80 -13.85 -3.22 3.60
C THR A 80 -13.52 -4.62 4.14
N LYS A 81 -14.06 -5.67 3.51
CA LYS A 81 -13.77 -7.06 3.89
C LYS A 81 -12.30 -7.43 3.71
N LEU A 82 -11.66 -6.94 2.64
CA LEU A 82 -10.23 -7.18 2.37
C LEU A 82 -9.34 -6.51 3.42
N TRP A 83 -9.56 -5.23 3.71
CA TRP A 83 -8.80 -4.50 4.74
C TRP A 83 -8.93 -5.16 6.11
N LEU A 84 -10.15 -5.55 6.51
CA LEU A 84 -10.37 -6.19 7.80
C LEU A 84 -9.63 -7.52 7.92
N ARG A 85 -9.64 -8.35 6.87
CA ARG A 85 -8.90 -9.62 6.85
C ARG A 85 -7.39 -9.38 6.88
N ARG A 86 -6.89 -8.41 6.13
CA ARG A 86 -5.46 -8.06 6.10
C ARG A 86 -4.98 -7.54 7.45
N ALA A 87 -5.75 -6.66 8.08
CA ALA A 87 -5.46 -6.11 9.40
C ALA A 87 -5.38 -7.23 10.45
N ARG A 88 -6.36 -8.13 10.47
CA ARG A 88 -6.38 -9.32 11.33
C ARG A 88 -5.16 -10.21 11.10
N ALA A 89 -4.89 -10.57 9.84
CA ALA A 89 -3.75 -11.42 9.49
C ALA A 89 -2.43 -10.81 9.98
N ARG A 90 -2.17 -9.55 9.65
CA ARG A 90 -0.97 -8.82 10.08
C ARG A 90 -0.83 -8.73 11.60
N SER A 91 -1.93 -8.50 12.33
CA SER A 91 -1.91 -8.41 13.80
C SER A 91 -1.68 -9.73 14.53
N SER A 92 -1.85 -10.85 13.81
CA SER A 92 -1.72 -12.23 14.31
C SER A 92 -0.48 -12.95 13.79
N MET A 93 0.35 -12.30 12.96
CA MET A 93 1.59 -12.90 12.46
C MET A 93 2.62 -13.01 13.58
N GLU A 94 3.23 -14.19 13.71
CA GLU A 94 4.30 -14.47 14.68
C GLU A 94 5.61 -14.87 13.97
N PRO A 95 6.77 -14.34 14.40
CA PRO A 95 6.92 -13.36 15.47
C PRO A 95 6.35 -11.99 15.07
N ALA A 96 5.76 -11.30 16.04
CA ALA A 96 5.24 -9.95 15.82
C ALA A 96 6.35 -8.99 15.36
N SER A 97 6.19 -8.43 14.16
CA SER A 97 7.14 -7.49 13.56
C SER A 97 6.59 -6.06 13.52
N TRP A 98 7.49 -5.08 13.59
CA TRP A 98 7.11 -3.66 13.49
C TRP A 98 6.35 -3.38 12.19
N ALA A 99 6.82 -3.90 11.06
CA ALA A 99 6.18 -3.73 9.76
C ALA A 99 4.76 -4.29 9.70
N ASN A 100 4.53 -5.49 10.25
CA ASN A 100 3.21 -6.12 10.23
C ASN A 100 2.25 -5.40 11.17
N LEU A 101 2.67 -5.11 12.41
CA LEU A 101 1.83 -4.40 13.36
C LEU A 101 1.49 -2.98 12.90
N GLY A 102 2.47 -2.26 12.33
CA GLY A 102 2.27 -0.93 11.75
C GLY A 102 1.27 -0.97 10.60
N GLY A 103 1.46 -1.90 9.66
CA GLY A 103 0.51 -2.08 8.55
C GLY A 103 -0.89 -2.52 9.01
N ALA A 104 -1.01 -3.28 10.11
CA ALA A 104 -2.30 -3.61 10.70
C ALA A 104 -2.98 -2.37 11.27
N LEU A 105 -2.23 -1.50 11.97
CA LEU A 105 -2.73 -0.26 12.54
C LEU A 105 -3.27 0.67 11.45
N GLU A 106 -2.53 0.84 10.35
CA GLU A 106 -2.97 1.62 9.18
C GLU A 106 -4.28 1.08 8.58
N ASP A 107 -4.39 -0.25 8.42
CA ASP A 107 -5.61 -0.89 7.92
C ASP A 107 -6.81 -0.62 8.84
N TYR A 108 -6.63 -0.71 10.16
CA TYR A 108 -7.69 -0.40 11.12
C TYR A 108 -8.06 1.08 11.17
N GLN A 109 -7.10 1.99 10.99
CA GLN A 109 -7.38 3.43 10.89
C GLN A 109 -8.21 3.75 9.65
N LEU A 110 -7.90 3.12 8.51
CA LEU A 110 -8.68 3.26 7.28
C LEU A 110 -10.12 2.75 7.48
N LEU A 111 -10.28 1.60 8.13
CA LEU A 111 -11.59 1.03 8.46
C LEU A 111 -12.41 1.90 9.43
N ALA A 112 -11.75 2.69 10.27
CA ALA A 112 -12.39 3.64 11.18
C ALA A 112 -12.81 4.96 10.53
N SER A 113 -12.40 5.22 9.28
CA SER A 113 -12.82 6.42 8.56
C SER A 113 -14.34 6.43 8.28
N PRO A 114 -14.97 7.62 8.17
CA PRO A 114 -16.41 7.71 7.87
C PRO A 114 -16.82 6.99 6.58
N GLU A 115 -15.88 6.93 5.63
CA GLU A 115 -16.06 6.24 4.37
C GLU A 115 -16.35 4.74 4.58
N TYR A 116 -15.58 4.05 5.42
CA TYR A 116 -15.65 2.60 5.56
C TYR A 116 -16.40 2.14 6.81
N PHE A 117 -16.39 2.92 7.89
CA PHE A 117 -16.91 2.48 9.20
C PHE A 117 -18.39 2.11 9.16
N SER A 118 -19.19 2.88 8.41
CA SER A 118 -20.64 2.64 8.23
C SER A 118 -20.95 1.35 7.45
N THR A 119 -19.97 0.80 6.72
CA THR A 119 -20.14 -0.43 5.95
C THR A 119 -19.80 -1.70 6.73
N LEU A 120 -19.24 -1.55 7.95
CA LEU A 120 -18.88 -2.64 8.82
C LEU A 120 -20.08 -3.13 9.65
N PRO A 121 -20.24 -4.45 9.86
CA PRO A 121 -21.11 -4.97 10.90
C PRO A 121 -20.70 -4.46 12.29
N ALA A 122 -21.67 -4.34 13.22
CA ALA A 122 -21.41 -3.85 14.58
C ALA A 122 -20.31 -4.65 15.33
N SER A 123 -20.22 -5.96 15.10
CA SER A 123 -19.15 -6.81 15.64
C SER A 123 -17.77 -6.42 15.15
N ASP A 124 -17.65 -6.07 13.87
CA ASP A 124 -16.40 -5.67 13.26
C ASP A 124 -16.04 -4.23 13.66
N GLN A 125 -17.02 -3.33 13.80
CA GLN A 125 -16.79 -2.00 14.36
C GLN A 125 -16.18 -2.06 15.76
N LYS A 126 -16.69 -2.95 16.63
CA LYS A 126 -16.10 -3.19 17.95
C LYS A 126 -14.67 -3.74 17.85
N THR A 127 -14.43 -4.66 16.92
CA THR A 127 -13.09 -5.21 16.67
C THR A 127 -12.10 -4.12 16.25
N VAL A 128 -12.51 -3.25 15.31
CA VAL A 128 -11.70 -2.10 14.85
C VAL A 128 -11.38 -1.18 16.03
N GLY A 129 -12.39 -0.82 16.84
CA GLY A 129 -12.19 0.02 18.02
C GLY A 129 -11.20 -0.58 19.02
N GLN A 130 -11.31 -1.89 19.31
CA GLN A 130 -10.37 -2.58 20.20
C GLN A 130 -8.96 -2.64 19.61
N ALA A 131 -8.82 -2.89 18.31
CA ALA A 131 -7.53 -2.94 17.64
C ALA A 131 -6.82 -1.57 17.70
N LEU A 132 -7.56 -0.47 17.53
CA LEU A 132 -7.00 0.89 17.60
C LEU A 132 -6.53 1.30 19.00
N VAL A 133 -7.02 0.64 20.05
CA VAL A 133 -6.50 0.83 21.42
C VAL A 133 -5.29 -0.06 21.67
N THR A 134 -5.29 -1.29 21.17
CA THR A 134 -4.30 -2.31 21.54
C THR A 134 -3.06 -2.35 20.64
N LEU A 135 -3.17 -1.97 19.37
CA LEU A 135 -2.05 -2.01 18.42
C LEU A 135 -1.00 -0.92 18.62
N PRO A 136 -1.33 0.36 18.87
CA PRO A 136 -0.32 1.41 19.02
C PRO A 136 0.81 1.09 20.02
N PRO A 137 0.54 0.61 21.25
CA PRO A 137 1.62 0.25 22.17
C PRO A 137 2.47 -0.92 21.64
N ARG A 138 1.85 -1.95 21.04
CA ARG A 138 2.56 -3.09 20.43
C ARG A 138 3.45 -2.66 19.27
N VAL A 139 3.00 -1.71 18.45
CA VAL A 139 3.79 -1.13 17.36
C VAL A 139 5.02 -0.42 17.90
N ASN A 140 4.86 0.39 18.94
CA ASN A 140 5.98 1.11 19.56
C ASN A 140 6.98 0.14 20.18
N GLU A 141 6.51 -0.87 20.91
CA GLU A 141 7.37 -1.91 21.50
C GLU A 141 8.15 -2.67 20.43
N ALA A 142 7.49 -3.13 19.36
CA ALA A 142 8.15 -3.82 18.26
C ALA A 142 9.15 -2.93 17.52
N LYS A 143 8.82 -1.65 17.33
CA LYS A 143 9.74 -0.65 16.76
C LYS A 143 10.98 -0.49 17.63
N ASP A 144 10.81 -0.25 18.92
CA ASP A 144 11.93 0.00 19.83
C ASP A 144 12.83 -1.24 19.93
N ARG A 145 12.25 -2.44 19.95
CA ARG A 145 12.96 -3.72 19.88
C ARG A 145 13.78 -3.85 18.59
N GLU A 146 13.15 -3.71 17.42
CA GLU A 146 13.82 -3.90 16.13
C GLU A 146 14.88 -2.83 15.84
N VAL A 147 14.61 -1.57 16.22
CA VAL A 147 15.60 -0.49 16.14
C VAL A 147 16.77 -0.76 17.10
N GLY A 148 16.50 -1.24 18.32
CA GLY A 148 17.53 -1.63 19.28
C GLY A 148 18.40 -2.77 18.75
N GLU A 149 17.80 -3.83 18.19
CA GLU A 149 18.50 -4.94 17.55
C GLU A 149 19.36 -4.47 16.36
N MET A 150 18.83 -3.58 15.52
CA MET A 150 19.56 -3.02 14.38
C MET A 150 20.74 -2.15 14.84
N MET A 151 20.54 -1.29 15.84
CA MET A 151 21.61 -0.48 16.43
C MET A 151 22.68 -1.35 17.08
N GLY A 152 22.30 -2.43 17.75
CA GLY A 152 23.23 -3.42 18.30
C GLY A 152 24.09 -4.05 17.22
N LYS A 153 23.48 -4.50 16.11
CA LYS A 153 24.20 -5.06 14.95
C LYS A 153 25.14 -4.04 14.30
N LEU A 154 24.72 -2.78 14.19
CA LEU A 154 25.57 -1.70 13.66
C LEU A 154 26.77 -1.43 14.57
N LYS A 155 26.56 -1.43 15.90
CA LYS A 155 27.65 -1.33 16.87
C LYS A 155 28.61 -2.51 16.78
N GLU A 156 28.10 -3.74 16.67
CA GLU A 156 28.92 -4.94 16.54
C GLU A 156 29.79 -4.90 15.27
N LEU A 157 29.20 -4.49 14.14
CA LEU A 157 29.92 -4.29 12.90
C LEU A 157 30.99 -3.20 13.03
N GLY A 158 30.66 -2.06 13.64
CA GLY A 158 31.61 -1.00 13.93
C GLY A 158 32.77 -1.48 14.81
N ASN A 159 32.47 -2.22 15.88
CA ASN A 159 33.47 -2.82 16.76
C ASN A 159 34.36 -3.83 16.04
N GLY A 160 33.83 -4.58 15.06
CA GLY A 160 34.63 -5.46 14.20
C GLY A 160 35.71 -4.70 13.43
N ILE A 161 35.39 -3.50 12.93
CA ILE A 161 36.34 -2.61 12.24
C ILE A 161 37.32 -1.96 13.23
N LEU A 162 36.86 -1.60 14.42
CA LEU A 162 37.64 -0.85 15.41
C LEU A 162 38.59 -1.72 16.26
N ARG A 163 38.28 -3.01 16.45
CA ARG A 163 39.07 -3.95 17.28
C ARG A 163 40.56 -4.02 16.91
N PRO A 164 40.98 -4.11 15.63
CA PRO A 164 42.40 -4.11 15.25
C PRO A 164 43.16 -2.85 15.67
N PHE A 165 42.45 -1.76 15.97
CA PHE A 165 43.01 -0.48 16.41
C PHE A 165 42.94 -0.27 17.92
N GLY A 166 42.48 -1.27 18.68
CA GLY A 166 42.27 -1.14 20.14
C GLY A 166 41.12 -0.20 20.52
N LEU A 167 40.18 0.07 19.60
CA LEU A 167 39.06 0.98 19.79
C LEU A 167 37.72 0.22 19.88
N SER A 168 36.72 0.87 20.49
CA SER A 168 35.32 0.40 20.54
C SER A 168 34.37 1.57 20.31
N THR A 169 33.20 1.31 19.73
CA THR A 169 32.10 2.28 19.55
C THR A 169 31.63 2.88 20.88
N ASP A 170 31.80 2.17 22.01
CA ASP A 170 31.44 2.70 23.33
C ASP A 170 32.46 3.72 23.88
N MET A 171 33.65 3.81 23.29
CA MET A 171 34.65 4.84 23.64
C MET A 171 34.27 6.22 23.10
N PHE A 172 33.41 6.30 22.09
CA PHE A 172 33.00 7.55 21.46
C PHE A 172 31.79 8.14 22.18
N LYS A 173 32.01 9.17 22.99
CA LYS A 173 30.96 9.91 23.70
C LYS A 173 30.61 11.18 22.93
N MET A 174 29.35 11.30 22.52
CA MET A 174 28.81 12.56 22.01
C MET A 174 28.18 13.36 23.13
N THR A 175 28.49 14.65 23.21
CA THR A 175 27.86 15.61 24.11
C THR A 175 27.32 16.79 23.29
N GLN A 176 26.09 17.20 23.60
CA GLN A 176 25.47 18.36 22.97
C GLN A 176 25.77 19.61 23.82
N GLY A 177 26.40 20.60 23.21
CA GLY A 177 26.69 21.90 23.80
C GLY A 177 25.45 22.77 23.96
N ALA A 178 25.53 23.77 24.83
CA ALA A 178 24.42 24.71 25.10
C ALA A 178 24.03 25.58 23.89
N ASP A 179 24.90 25.67 22.89
CA ASP A 179 24.69 26.32 21.59
C ASP A 179 24.01 25.40 20.56
N GLY A 180 23.70 24.16 20.94
CA GLY A 180 23.16 23.12 20.06
C GLY A 180 24.22 22.39 19.23
N GLY A 181 25.51 22.73 19.39
CA GLY A 181 26.61 22.06 18.71
C GLY A 181 26.87 20.66 19.26
N TRP A 182 27.24 19.72 18.39
CA TRP A 182 27.60 18.35 18.78
C TRP A 182 29.11 18.22 18.87
N SER A 183 29.63 17.81 20.03
CA SER A 183 31.06 17.49 20.20
C SER A 183 31.24 16.00 20.48
N MET A 184 32.28 15.39 19.91
CA MET A 184 32.60 13.99 20.10
C MET A 184 33.94 13.87 20.82
N SER A 185 33.95 13.15 21.94
CA SER A 185 35.14 12.87 22.74
C SER A 185 35.39 11.37 22.79
N ILE A 186 36.67 10.96 22.85
CA ILE A 186 37.06 9.54 22.92
C ILE A 186 37.58 9.26 24.33
N ASP A 187 36.92 8.36 25.04
CA ASP A 187 37.34 7.89 26.36
C ASP A 187 38.34 6.73 26.21
N GLN A 188 39.63 7.03 26.35
CA GLN A 188 40.73 6.08 26.13
C GLN A 188 41.00 5.15 27.33
N THR A 189 40.12 5.12 28.33
CA THR A 189 40.36 4.37 29.59
C THR A 189 40.17 2.85 29.49
N THR A 190 39.54 2.33 28.43
CA THR A 190 39.20 0.90 28.29
C THR A 190 40.15 0.08 27.40
N GLY A 191 41.30 0.62 27.00
CA GLY A 191 42.26 -0.03 26.08
C GLY A 191 43.45 -0.76 26.73
N LYS A 192 43.46 -0.91 28.07
CA LYS A 192 44.54 -1.60 28.80
C LYS A 192 44.00 -2.75 29.63
N ASP A 193 43.59 -3.83 28.98
CA ASP A 193 43.73 -5.15 29.57
C ASP A 193 44.39 -6.08 28.56
N LYS A 194 45.34 -6.85 29.09
CA LYS A 194 46.37 -7.65 28.42
C LYS A 194 45.82 -8.79 27.56
#